data_AF-A0A4P8SS94-F1
#
_entry.id   AF-A0A4P8SS94-F1
#
_cell.length_a   1.000
_cell.length_b   1.000
_cell.length_c   1.000
_cell.angle_alpha   90.00
_cell.angle_beta   90.00
_cell.angle_gamma   90.00
#
_symmetry.space_group_name_H-M   'P 1'
#
loop_
_entity.id
_entity.type
_entity.pdbx_description
1 polymer ?
#
loop_
_entity_poly.entity_id
_entity_poly.type
_entity_poly.pdbx_seq_one_letter_code
_entity_poly.pdbx_strand_id
1 'polypeptide(L)'
;MVSTVLQPLAGRLRDQGRPDTRAGCTGGLLLTAAGLGVLAALPGPVTLFVAAAAVGGILGTVTPLAIAHLAACTPDDRTGRTMGNAELGREVGDAGGPLLVGAVAITWSLPAAIAVAAVATAAVGATGWRGGGRCARSPPMRRSQRGPTPTWRGRRPAPDATRERPGGSLRARHAPPVRLGRTG
;
A
#
# COMPACT_ATOMS: atom_id res chain seq x y z
N MET A 1 -11.94 -11.05 8.08
CA MET A 1 -12.13 -11.69 9.41
C MET A 1 -10.86 -11.65 10.26
N VAL A 2 -9.67 -11.88 9.70
CA VAL A 2 -8.40 -11.69 10.46
C VAL A 2 -8.11 -10.20 10.76
N SER A 3 -8.50 -9.26 9.88
CA SER A 3 -8.24 -7.81 10.05
C SER A 3 -8.93 -7.15 11.25
N THR A 4 -10.12 -7.62 11.64
CA THR A 4 -10.87 -7.09 12.79
C THR A 4 -10.26 -7.49 14.13
N VAL A 5 -9.51 -8.60 14.17
CA VAL A 5 -8.77 -9.05 15.37
C VAL A 5 -7.41 -8.36 15.51
N LEU A 6 -6.89 -7.76 14.44
CA LEU A 6 -5.55 -7.16 14.40
C LEU A 6 -5.51 -5.67 14.73
N GLN A 7 -6.65 -4.97 14.62
CA GLN A 7 -6.76 -3.55 15.00
C GLN A 7 -6.33 -3.27 16.46
N PRO A 8 -6.65 -4.11 17.46
CA PRO A 8 -6.15 -3.96 18.84
C PRO A 8 -4.65 -4.22 18.99
N LEU A 9 -4.08 -5.11 18.15
CA LEU A 9 -2.68 -5.51 18.22
C LEU A 9 -1.74 -4.43 17.66
N ALA A 10 -2.15 -3.78 16.56
CA ALA A 10 -1.45 -2.63 15.98
C ALA A 10 -1.40 -1.43 16.95
N GLY A 11 -2.44 -1.26 17.78
CA GLY A 11 -2.48 -0.27 18.86
C GLY A 11 -1.53 -0.63 20.01
N ARG A 12 -1.57 -1.88 20.50
CA ARG A 12 -0.72 -2.32 21.63
C ARG A 12 0.77 -2.38 21.31
N LEU A 13 1.16 -2.62 20.06
CA LEU A 13 2.58 -2.61 19.67
C LEU A 13 3.14 -1.19 19.49
N ARG A 14 2.32 -0.17 19.18
CA ARG A 14 2.75 1.24 19.16
C ARG A 14 3.16 1.74 20.55
N ASP A 15 2.50 1.26 21.60
CA ASP A 15 2.75 1.71 22.98
C ASP A 15 3.99 1.09 23.64
N GLN A 16 4.57 0.03 23.08
CA GLN A 16 5.69 -0.68 23.74
C GLN A 16 7.07 -0.08 23.48
N GLY A 17 7.23 0.86 22.53
CA GLY A 17 8.50 1.56 22.33
C GLY A 17 9.72 0.67 22.02
N ARG A 18 9.52 -0.53 21.42
CA ARG A 18 10.59 -1.53 21.27
C ARG A 18 11.23 -1.56 19.86
N PRO A 19 12.53 -1.87 19.79
CA PRO A 19 13.31 -2.07 18.56
C PRO A 19 13.10 -3.41 17.82
N ASP A 20 12.13 -4.25 18.20
CA ASP A 20 12.10 -5.65 17.75
C ASP A 20 11.11 -6.00 16.63
N THR A 21 10.39 -5.02 16.07
CA THR A 21 9.51 -5.25 14.90
C THR A 21 10.29 -5.88 13.74
N ARG A 22 11.56 -5.47 13.55
CA ARG A 22 12.43 -6.05 12.51
C ARG A 22 12.77 -7.50 12.80
N ALA A 23 13.20 -7.84 14.01
CA ALA A 23 13.54 -9.22 14.33
C ALA A 23 12.30 -10.13 14.29
N GLY A 24 11.13 -9.62 14.71
CA GLY A 24 9.85 -10.31 14.57
C GLY A 24 9.47 -10.56 13.11
N CYS A 25 9.60 -9.55 12.24
CA CYS A 25 9.34 -9.72 10.80
C CYS A 25 10.33 -10.70 10.15
N THR A 26 11.63 -10.60 10.44
CA THR A 26 12.64 -11.53 9.92
C THR A 26 12.40 -12.96 10.43
N GLY A 27 12.13 -13.13 11.73
CA GLY A 27 11.82 -14.43 12.32
C GLY A 27 10.56 -15.05 11.72
N GLY A 28 9.52 -14.24 11.49
CA GLY A 28 8.33 -14.67 10.76
C GLY A 28 8.65 -15.14 9.34
N LEU A 29 9.35 -14.34 8.55
CA LEU A 29 9.72 -14.72 7.18
C LEU A 29 10.54 -16.02 7.12
N LEU A 30 11.49 -16.20 8.03
CA LEU A 30 12.28 -17.43 8.11
C LEU A 30 11.43 -18.64 8.52
N LEU A 31 10.50 -18.47 9.46
CA LEU A 31 9.57 -19.53 9.84
C LEU A 31 8.64 -19.92 8.68
N THR A 32 8.16 -18.94 7.91
CA THR A 32 7.39 -19.19 6.68
C THR A 32 8.22 -19.98 5.67
N ALA A 33 9.46 -19.55 5.42
CA ALA A 33 10.35 -20.22 4.50
C ALA A 33 10.62 -21.68 4.91
N ALA A 34 10.81 -21.93 6.21
CA ALA A 34 10.96 -23.29 6.74
C ALA A 34 9.70 -24.14 6.51
N GLY A 35 8.50 -23.60 6.78
CA GLY A 35 7.23 -24.30 6.54
C GLY A 35 7.01 -24.64 5.06
N LEU A 36 7.33 -23.70 4.16
CA LEU A 36 7.29 -23.94 2.71
C LEU A 36 8.33 -24.99 2.27
N GLY A 37 9.54 -24.97 2.85
CA GLY A 37 10.57 -25.98 2.59
C GLY A 37 10.14 -27.38 3.00
N VAL A 38 9.50 -27.52 4.18
CA VAL A 38 8.91 -28.79 4.63
C VAL A 38 7.80 -29.24 3.68
N LEU A 39 6.91 -28.33 3.26
CA LEU A 39 5.84 -28.65 2.29
C LEU A 39 6.39 -29.10 0.93
N ALA A 40 7.48 -28.48 0.46
CA ALA A 40 8.14 -28.87 -0.78
C ALA A 40 8.78 -30.27 -0.68
N ALA A 41 9.37 -30.60 0.47
CA ALA A 41 10.04 -31.89 0.70
C ALA A 41 9.07 -33.04 1.00
N LEU A 42 7.97 -32.75 1.71
CA LEU A 42 6.92 -33.72 2.08
C LEU A 42 5.53 -33.17 1.72
N PRO A 43 5.10 -33.29 0.45
CA PRO A 43 3.79 -32.83 0.02
C PRO A 43 2.69 -33.65 0.67
N GLY A 44 1.81 -33.00 1.43
CA GLY A 44 0.68 -33.65 2.08
C GLY A 44 -0.32 -32.65 2.65
N PRO A 45 -1.55 -33.10 2.97
CA PRO A 45 -2.59 -32.20 3.47
C PRO A 45 -2.20 -31.56 4.81
N VAL A 46 -1.54 -32.32 5.71
CA VAL A 46 -1.09 -31.80 7.01
C VAL A 46 -0.02 -30.71 6.84
N THR A 47 1.01 -30.95 6.03
CA THR A 47 2.07 -29.97 5.76
C THR A 47 1.51 -28.73 5.06
N LEU A 48 0.50 -28.90 4.20
CA LEU A 48 -0.20 -27.79 3.55
C LEU A 48 -0.96 -26.91 4.54
N PHE A 49 -1.73 -27.50 5.47
CA PHE A 49 -2.45 -26.73 6.48
C PHE A 49 -1.52 -26.01 7.45
N VAL A 50 -0.43 -26.66 7.86
CA VAL A 50 0.59 -26.03 8.72
C VAL A 50 1.25 -24.85 8.00
N ALA A 51 1.65 -25.02 6.75
CA ALA A 51 2.23 -23.94 5.95
C ALA A 51 1.23 -22.79 5.76
N ALA A 52 -0.03 -23.08 5.43
CA ALA A 52 -1.07 -22.08 5.26
C ALA A 52 -1.35 -21.28 6.56
N ALA A 53 -1.41 -21.95 7.71
CA ALA A 53 -1.59 -21.31 9.00
C ALA A 53 -0.41 -20.41 9.37
N ALA A 54 0.83 -20.87 9.15
CA ALA A 54 2.03 -20.09 9.39
C ALA A 54 2.06 -18.83 8.50
N VAL A 55 1.85 -19.00 7.19
CA VAL A 55 1.78 -17.89 6.22
C VAL A 55 0.69 -16.89 6.62
N GLY A 56 -0.52 -17.37 6.93
CA GLY A 56 -1.64 -16.51 7.30
C GLY A 56 -1.40 -15.71 8.59
N GLY A 57 -0.82 -16.34 9.62
CA GLY A 57 -0.48 -15.65 10.87
C GLY A 57 0.60 -14.58 10.69
N ILE A 58 1.58 -14.85 9.83
CA ILE A 58 2.68 -13.93 9.54
C ILE A 58 2.20 -12.76 8.68
N LEU A 59 1.46 -13.02 7.60
CA LEU A 59 0.89 -11.95 6.76
C LEU A 59 -0.08 -11.07 7.55
N GLY A 60 -0.86 -11.64 8.45
CA GLY A 60 -1.76 -10.89 9.32
C GLY A 60 -1.03 -9.93 10.26
N THR A 61 0.21 -10.23 10.66
CA THR A 61 0.94 -9.43 11.64
C THR A 61 1.99 -8.52 11.01
N VAL A 62 2.76 -9.00 10.04
CA VAL A 62 3.90 -8.28 9.43
C VAL A 62 3.43 -7.08 8.59
N THR A 63 2.42 -7.25 7.74
CA THR A 63 1.94 -6.21 6.83
C THR A 63 1.49 -4.93 7.56
N PRO A 64 0.57 -4.99 8.55
CA PRO A 64 0.16 -3.78 9.27
C PRO A 64 1.30 -3.14 10.07
N LEU A 65 2.22 -3.95 10.62
CA LEU A 65 3.39 -3.44 11.34
C LEU A 65 4.38 -2.73 10.41
N ALA A 66 4.60 -3.26 9.21
CA ALA A 66 5.47 -2.65 8.22
C ALA A 66 4.94 -1.30 7.74
N ILE A 67 3.65 -1.20 7.42
CA ILE A 67 3.02 0.07 7.01
C ILE A 67 3.04 1.09 8.17
N ALA A 68 2.75 0.65 9.40
CA ALA A 68 2.81 1.51 10.58
C ALA A 68 4.24 2.03 10.83
N HIS A 69 5.25 1.19 10.65
CA HIS A 69 6.65 1.56 10.78
C HIS A 69 7.09 2.55 9.70
N LEU A 70 6.72 2.28 8.43
CA LEU A 70 7.00 3.18 7.31
C LEU A 70 6.36 4.56 7.53
N ALA A 71 5.10 4.61 7.97
CA ALA A 71 4.41 5.85 8.31
C ALA A 71 5.17 6.66 9.37
N ALA A 72 5.62 6.00 10.43
CA ALA A 72 6.28 6.64 11.56
C ALA A 72 7.70 7.14 11.23
N CYS A 73 8.33 6.56 10.21
CA CYS A 73 9.70 6.85 9.81
C CYS A 73 9.82 7.77 8.58
N THR A 74 8.70 8.17 8.00
CA THR A 74 8.68 9.01 6.81
C THR A 74 8.43 10.47 7.21
N PRO A 75 9.27 11.43 6.76
CA PRO A 75 8.99 12.86 6.87
C PRO A 75 7.68 13.26 6.17
N ASP A 76 6.93 14.20 6.74
CA ASP A 76 5.59 14.59 6.27
C ASP A 76 5.56 15.04 4.80
N ASP A 77 6.64 15.66 4.30
CA ASP A 77 6.79 16.11 2.90
C ASP A 77 6.96 14.95 1.90
N ARG A 78 7.26 13.74 2.38
CA ARG A 78 7.57 12.55 1.56
C ARG A 78 6.66 11.36 1.84
N THR A 79 5.68 11.49 2.73
CA THR A 79 4.74 10.42 3.11
C THR A 79 4.01 9.85 1.90
N GLY A 80 3.48 10.71 1.02
CA GLY A 80 2.78 10.26 -0.19
C GLY A 80 3.64 9.41 -1.12
N ARG A 81 4.89 9.82 -1.37
CA ARG A 81 5.83 9.08 -2.24
C ARG A 81 6.29 7.77 -1.60
N THR A 82 6.56 7.77 -0.30
CA THR A 82 7.07 6.58 0.40
C THR A 82 5.99 5.52 0.54
N MET A 83 4.77 5.93 0.91
CA MET A 83 3.62 5.00 0.97
C MET A 83 3.18 4.54 -0.41
N GLY A 84 3.22 5.42 -1.42
CA GLY A 84 2.98 5.04 -2.81
C GLY A 84 3.93 3.95 -3.28
N ASN A 85 5.24 4.07 -3.00
CA ASN A 85 6.20 3.02 -3.31
C ASN A 85 5.94 1.72 -2.54
N ALA A 86 5.49 1.80 -1.29
CA ALA A 86 5.16 0.62 -0.49
C ALA A 86 3.95 -0.14 -1.08
N GLU A 87 2.92 0.59 -1.49
CA GLU A 87 1.73 -0.01 -2.12
C GLU A 87 2.05 -0.60 -3.49
N LEU A 88 2.85 0.10 -4.30
CA LEU A 88 3.36 -0.45 -5.56
C LEU A 88 4.15 -1.74 -5.33
N GLY A 89 4.98 -1.78 -4.28
CA GLY A 89 5.69 -3.00 -3.90
C GLY A 89 4.74 -4.15 -3.54
N ARG A 90 3.63 -3.86 -2.85
CA ARG A 90 2.59 -4.84 -2.51
C ARG A 90 1.88 -5.35 -3.76
N GLU A 91 1.43 -4.46 -4.65
CA GLU A 91 0.75 -4.83 -5.90
C GLU A 91 1.67 -5.64 -6.83
N VAL A 92 2.95 -5.26 -6.93
CA VAL A 92 3.95 -6.05 -7.66
C VAL A 92 4.16 -7.42 -7.03
N GLY A 93 4.13 -7.52 -5.70
CA GLY A 93 4.18 -8.81 -5.00
C GLY A 93 2.95 -9.67 -5.26
N ASP A 94 1.75 -9.09 -5.18
CA ASP A 94 0.47 -9.78 -5.37
C ASP A 94 0.29 -10.29 -6.80
N ALA A 95 0.78 -9.54 -7.79
CA ALA A 95 0.80 -9.99 -9.18
C ALA A 95 1.99 -10.93 -9.46
N GLY A 96 3.19 -10.59 -9.00
CA GLY A 96 4.43 -11.26 -9.35
C GLY A 96 4.61 -12.63 -8.67
N GLY A 97 4.14 -12.77 -7.42
CA GLY A 97 4.25 -14.01 -6.66
C GLY A 97 3.56 -15.19 -7.35
N PRO A 98 2.25 -15.11 -7.64
CA PRO A 98 1.51 -16.15 -8.35
C PRO A 98 2.06 -16.42 -9.76
N LEU A 99 2.51 -15.39 -10.48
CA LEU A 99 3.10 -15.55 -11.81
C LEU A 99 4.43 -16.32 -11.76
N LEU A 100 5.32 -15.98 -10.83
CA LEU A 100 6.59 -16.68 -10.65
C LEU A 100 6.36 -18.14 -10.24
N VAL A 101 5.54 -18.36 -9.22
CA VAL A 101 5.23 -19.72 -8.71
C VAL A 101 4.55 -20.55 -9.80
N GLY A 102 3.57 -19.98 -10.52
CA GLY A 102 2.86 -20.67 -11.60
C GLY A 102 3.78 -21.04 -12.76
N ALA A 103 4.68 -20.14 -13.18
CA ALA A 103 5.62 -20.42 -14.25
C ALA A 103 6.58 -21.57 -13.89
N VAL A 104 7.11 -21.60 -12.67
CA VAL A 104 7.96 -22.71 -12.20
C VAL A 104 7.16 -24.01 -12.08
N ALA A 105 5.91 -23.94 -11.63
CA ALA A 105 5.06 -25.11 -11.47
C ALA A 105 4.78 -25.81 -12.81
N ILE A 106 4.53 -25.03 -13.88
CA ILE A 106 4.24 -25.54 -15.23
C ILE A 106 5.50 -26.05 -15.93
N THR A 107 6.65 -25.40 -15.70
CA THR A 107 7.91 -25.77 -16.38
C THR A 107 8.65 -26.92 -15.71
N TRP A 108 8.61 -27.02 -14.38
CA TRP A 108 9.33 -28.04 -13.61
C TRP A 108 8.38 -28.94 -12.83
N SER A 109 7.84 -28.45 -11.72
CA SER A 109 6.88 -29.18 -10.88
C SER A 109 6.35 -28.28 -9.76
N LEU A 110 5.23 -28.68 -9.15
CA LEU A 110 4.65 -27.98 -8.01
C LEU A 110 5.59 -27.93 -6.79
N PRO A 111 6.26 -29.02 -6.35
CA PRO A 111 7.23 -28.95 -5.25
C PRO A 111 8.40 -28.01 -5.54
N ALA A 112 8.89 -27.97 -6.79
CA ALA A 112 9.95 -27.04 -7.19
C ALA A 112 9.49 -25.58 -7.08
N ALA A 113 8.24 -25.28 -7.47
CA ALA A 113 7.67 -23.94 -7.32
C ALA A 113 7.55 -23.51 -5.84
N ILE A 114 7.15 -24.43 -4.96
CA ILE A 114 7.07 -24.19 -3.51
C ILE A 114 8.47 -23.97 -2.93
N ALA A 115 9.47 -24.73 -3.39
CA ALA A 115 10.86 -24.53 -2.97
C ALA A 115 11.41 -23.16 -3.41
N VAL A 116 11.10 -22.71 -4.63
CA VAL A 116 11.44 -21.35 -5.09
C VAL A 116 10.80 -20.29 -4.20
N ALA A 117 9.53 -20.43 -3.84
CA ALA A 117 8.86 -19.52 -2.91
C ALA A 117 9.51 -19.50 -1.51
N ALA A 118 9.94 -20.68 -1.01
CA ALA A 118 10.66 -20.80 0.25
C ALA A 118 12.00 -20.04 0.21
N VAL A 119 12.80 -20.24 -0.84
CA VAL A 119 14.10 -19.57 -1.02
C VAL A 119 13.93 -18.06 -1.17
N ALA A 120 12.97 -17.61 -1.98
CA ALA A 120 12.69 -16.19 -2.16
C ALA A 120 12.30 -15.52 -0.82
N THR A 121 11.42 -16.18 -0.06
CA THR A 121 10.99 -15.69 1.27
C THR A 121 12.16 -15.62 2.25
N ALA A 122 13.02 -16.64 2.28
CA ALA A 122 14.22 -16.66 3.11
C ALA A 122 15.20 -15.53 2.73
N ALA A 123 15.41 -15.29 1.43
CA ALA A 123 16.29 -14.23 0.94
C ALA A 123 15.79 -12.84 1.35
N VAL A 124 14.49 -12.58 1.28
CA VAL A 124 13.89 -11.33 1.78
C VAL A 124 14.08 -11.18 3.29
N GLY A 125 13.83 -12.24 4.05
CA GLY A 125 14.07 -12.24 5.51
C GLY A 125 15.52 -11.93 5.87
N ALA A 126 16.47 -12.55 5.16
CA ALA A 126 17.91 -12.39 5.39
C ALA A 126 18.44 -11.00 4.98
N THR A 127 17.92 -10.42 3.90
CA THR A 127 18.33 -9.08 3.43
C THR A 127 17.73 -7.96 4.27
N GLY A 128 16.50 -8.10 4.75
CA GLY A 128 15.88 -7.16 5.70
C GLY A 128 16.68 -7.01 7.00
N TRP A 129 17.44 -8.05 7.40
CA TRP A 129 18.34 -8.03 8.55
C TRP A 129 19.58 -7.13 8.34
N ARG A 130 20.01 -6.89 7.09
CA ARG A 130 21.26 -6.19 6.75
C ARG A 130 21.12 -4.67 6.56
N GLY A 131 19.94 -4.15 6.21
CA GLY A 131 19.70 -2.72 5.88
C GLY A 131 19.58 -1.74 7.06
N GLY A 132 20.42 -1.87 8.09
CA GLY A 132 20.27 -1.27 9.43
C GLY A 132 20.38 0.26 9.60
N GLY A 133 19.53 1.07 8.98
CA GLY A 133 19.31 2.47 9.42
C GLY A 133 18.28 2.53 10.56
N ARG A 134 18.68 2.98 11.76
CA ARG A 134 17.75 3.27 12.86
C ARG A 134 16.89 4.47 12.46
N CYS A 135 15.58 4.33 12.61
CA CYS A 135 14.65 5.43 12.46
C CYS A 135 14.91 6.43 13.60
N ALA A 136 15.47 7.59 13.27
CA ALA A 136 15.62 8.68 14.23
C ALA A 136 14.21 9.14 14.61
N ARG A 137 13.82 8.98 15.89
CA ARG A 137 12.57 9.53 16.41
C ARG A 137 12.53 11.02 16.11
N SER A 138 11.55 11.46 15.31
CA SER A 138 11.22 12.88 15.24
C SER A 138 10.83 13.33 16.66
N PRO A 139 11.45 14.39 17.22
CA PRO A 139 11.04 14.91 18.51
C PRO A 139 9.56 15.31 18.48
N PRO A 140 8.84 15.24 19.61
CA PRO A 140 7.42 15.59 19.67
C PRO A 140 7.23 16.99 19.09
N MET A 141 6.35 17.09 18.09
CA MET A 141 6.05 18.32 17.38
C MET A 141 5.62 19.38 18.40
N ARG A 142 6.49 20.37 18.61
CA ARG A 142 6.31 21.44 19.59
C ARG A 142 4.96 22.11 19.33
N ARG A 143 4.18 22.35 20.40
CA ARG A 143 2.81 22.90 20.34
C ARG A 143 2.70 24.20 19.51
N SER A 144 3.81 24.93 19.34
CA SER A 144 3.91 26.14 18.53
C SER A 144 3.99 25.94 17.01
N GLN A 145 4.22 24.71 16.54
CA GLN A 145 4.28 24.34 15.11
C GLN A 145 2.95 23.75 14.60
N ARG A 146 1.94 23.59 15.48
CA ARG A 146 0.58 23.32 15.04
C ARG A 146 0.05 24.61 14.42
N GLY A 147 0.06 24.68 13.09
CA GLY A 147 -0.72 25.67 12.37
C GLY A 147 -2.18 25.62 12.83
N PRO A 148 -2.94 26.74 12.70
CA PRO A 148 -4.34 26.78 13.10
C PRO A 148 -5.09 25.61 12.47
N THR A 149 -5.80 24.84 13.31
CA THR A 149 -6.69 23.78 12.84
C THR A 149 -7.57 24.34 11.73
N PRO A 150 -7.55 23.79 10.51
CA PRO A 150 -8.42 24.26 9.45
C PRO A 150 -9.85 23.97 9.89
N THR A 151 -10.55 25.00 10.35
CA THR A 151 -11.96 24.94 10.67
C THR A 151 -12.71 24.80 9.36
N TRP A 152 -12.97 23.55 8.94
CA TRP A 152 -13.82 23.21 7.79
C TRP A 152 -15.28 23.66 7.94
N ARG A 153 -15.60 24.35 9.04
CA ARG A 153 -16.89 24.94 9.35
C ARG A 153 -17.07 26.23 8.51
N GLY A 154 -17.45 26.09 7.24
CA GLY A 154 -17.95 27.22 6.45
C GLY A 154 -17.74 27.20 4.94
N ARG A 155 -16.92 26.30 4.38
CA ARG A 155 -16.71 26.28 2.92
C ARG A 155 -17.82 25.48 2.25
N ARG A 156 -18.94 26.14 1.92
CA ARG A 156 -19.92 25.58 0.98
C ARG A 156 -19.17 25.29 -0.34
N PRO A 157 -19.29 24.10 -0.94
CA PRO A 157 -18.80 23.89 -2.30
C PRO A 157 -19.50 24.90 -3.22
N ALA A 158 -18.71 25.64 -4.01
CA ALA A 158 -19.25 26.56 -4.99
C ALA A 158 -20.16 25.77 -5.94
N PRO A 159 -21.39 26.24 -6.23
CA PRO A 159 -22.23 25.56 -7.20
C PRO A 159 -21.55 25.62 -8.58
N ASP A 160 -21.33 24.45 -9.18
CA ASP A 160 -20.82 24.29 -10.54
C ASP A 160 -21.69 25.12 -11.51
N ALA A 161 -21.09 26.15 -12.11
CA ALA A 161 -21.74 27.04 -13.07
C ALA A 161 -21.90 26.41 -14.48
N THR A 162 -21.77 25.08 -14.60
CA THR A 162 -21.84 24.33 -15.86
C THR A 162 -23.07 23.44 -15.97
N ARG A 163 -24.12 23.68 -15.15
CA ARG A 163 -25.45 23.14 -15.47
C ARG A 163 -26.06 23.92 -16.64
N GLU A 164 -26.00 23.24 -17.78
CA GLU A 164 -26.71 23.50 -19.02
C GLU A 164 -28.03 24.26 -18.87
N ARG A 165 -28.18 25.32 -19.67
CA ARG A 165 -29.47 25.96 -19.90
C ARG A 165 -30.22 25.21 -20.99
N PRO A 166 -31.39 24.60 -20.72
CA PRO A 166 -32.26 24.09 -21.76
C PRO A 166 -33.15 25.21 -22.30
N GLY A 167 -33.16 25.38 -23.63
CA GLY A 167 -34.28 25.87 -24.46
C GLY A 167 -34.79 27.31 -24.26
N GLY A 168 -34.73 28.13 -25.32
CA GLY A 168 -35.42 29.43 -25.32
C GLY A 168 -35.24 30.31 -26.57
N SER A 169 -35.95 29.97 -27.65
CA SER A 169 -36.65 30.86 -28.60
C SER A 169 -35.93 32.02 -29.32
N LEU A 170 -35.93 31.93 -30.65
CA LEU A 170 -36.12 32.98 -31.67
C LEU A 170 -36.11 34.45 -31.21
N ARG A 171 -35.19 35.23 -31.75
CA ARG A 171 -35.48 36.59 -32.25
C ARG A 171 -34.53 36.98 -33.38
N ALA A 172 -35.06 36.96 -34.59
CA ALA A 172 -34.54 37.71 -35.72
C ALA A 172 -34.53 39.22 -35.38
N ARG A 173 -33.51 39.95 -35.84
CA ARG A 173 -33.64 41.20 -36.63
C ARG A 173 -32.28 41.88 -36.90
N HIS A 174 -32.10 42.16 -38.18
CA HIS A 174 -31.43 43.30 -38.81
C HIS A 174 -29.91 43.42 -38.81
N ALA A 175 -29.34 43.00 -39.94
CA ALA A 175 -28.11 43.52 -40.52
C ALA A 175 -28.32 44.96 -41.07
N PRO A 176 -27.29 45.84 -41.06
CA PRO A 176 -27.38 47.22 -41.54
C PRO A 176 -27.28 47.32 -43.09
N PRO A 177 -27.86 48.36 -43.71
CA PRO A 177 -27.84 48.53 -45.17
C PRO A 177 -26.52 49.11 -45.68
N VAL A 178 -26.00 48.50 -46.75
CA VAL A 178 -24.89 48.99 -47.58
C VAL A 178 -25.37 50.16 -48.43
N ARG A 179 -24.75 51.34 -48.30
CA ARG A 179 -24.94 52.47 -49.21
C ARG A 179 -23.66 52.67 -50.03
N LEU A 180 -23.71 52.22 -51.28
CA LEU A 180 -22.71 52.52 -52.31
C LEU A 180 -22.83 53.99 -52.73
N GLY A 181 -21.67 54.59 -53.02
CA GLY A 181 -21.44 56.02 -53.08
C GLY A 181 -22.02 56.77 -54.28
N ARG A 182 -21.93 58.10 -54.19
CA ARG A 182 -22.02 59.04 -55.30
C ARG A 182 -21.08 60.21 -55.03
N THR A 183 -19.99 60.25 -55.77
CA THR A 183 -19.12 61.41 -56.01
C THR A 183 -18.67 61.28 -57.45
N GLY A 184 -18.92 62.32 -58.27
CA GLY A 184 -18.64 62.34 -59.71
C GLY A 184 -19.90 62.22 -60.54
#